data_AF-D3S239-F1
#
_entry.id   AF-D3S239-F1
#
_cell.length_a   1.000
_cell.length_b   1.000
_cell.length_c   1.000
_cell.angle_alpha   90.00
_cell.angle_beta   90.00
_cell.angle_gamma   90.00
#
_symmetry.space_group_name_H-M   'P 1'
#
loop_
_entity.id
_entity.type
_entity.pdbx_description
1 polymer ?
#
loop_
_entity_poly.entity_id
_entity_poly.type
_entity_poly.pdbx_seq_one_letter_code
_entity_poly.pdbx_strand_id
1 'polypeptide(L)'
;MGTLTISISDEVEKKLRSFVKEKYGSSKGAMSKIIEEALKIYFSMLEKKKKVFRAYRGEELVAEARDLEELARILKEKNIDPRSVKIVSSEPIKPVARMGWK
;
A
#
# COMPACT_ATOMS: atom_id res chain seq x y z
N MET A 1 1.09 -11.44 21.94
CA MET A 1 -0.06 -11.79 21.09
C MET A 1 -1.25 -10.99 21.57
N GLY A 2 -1.83 -10.13 20.72
CA GLY A 2 -3.14 -9.54 21.00
C GLY A 2 -4.25 -10.51 20.59
N THR A 3 -5.37 -10.50 21.30
CA THR A 3 -6.56 -11.28 20.92
C THR A 3 -7.55 -10.36 20.21
N LEU A 4 -8.02 -10.79 19.05
CA LEU A 4 -9.01 -10.08 18.26
C LEU A 4 -10.22 -10.99 18.06
N THR A 5 -11.40 -10.49 18.45
CA THR A 5 -12.69 -11.13 18.14
C THR A 5 -13.29 -10.41 16.95
N ILE A 6 -13.63 -11.16 15.90
CA ILE A 6 -14.23 -10.63 14.68
C ILE A 6 -15.53 -11.36 14.36
N SER A 7 -16.48 -10.62 13.79
CA SER A 7 -17.67 -11.21 13.17
C SER A 7 -17.45 -11.27 11.66
N ILE A 8 -17.60 -12.45 11.08
CA ILE A 8 -17.50 -12.72 9.65
C ILE A 8 -18.69 -13.57 9.22
N SER A 9 -18.98 -13.63 7.92
CA SER A 9 -20.06 -14.49 7.44
C SER A 9 -19.74 -15.98 7.63
N ASP A 10 -20.77 -16.77 7.90
CA ASP A 10 -20.65 -18.23 8.10
C ASP A 10 -19.97 -18.93 6.92
N GLU A 11 -20.21 -18.45 5.70
CA GLU A 11 -19.59 -18.96 4.49
C GLU A 11 -18.06 -18.82 4.53
N VAL A 12 -17.56 -17.63 4.92
CA VAL A 12 -16.13 -17.34 5.01
C VAL A 12 -15.50 -18.11 6.16
N GLU A 13 -16.17 -18.19 7.30
CA GLU A 13 -15.73 -18.93 8.48
C GLU A 13 -15.55 -20.43 8.17
N LYS A 14 -16.55 -21.03 7.52
CA LYS A 14 -16.52 -22.44 7.12
C LYS A 14 -15.42 -22.74 6.12
N LYS A 15 -15.23 -21.87 5.12
CA LYS A 15 -14.17 -22.01 4.12
C LYS A 15 -12.79 -21.90 4.76
N LEU A 16 -12.61 -20.93 5.65
CA LEU A 16 -11.37 -20.73 6.38
C LEU A 16 -11.01 -21.94 7.25
N ARG A 17 -11.96 -22.49 8.01
CA ARG A 17 -11.75 -23.69 8.82
C ARG A 17 -11.36 -24.90 7.98
N SER A 18 -12.03 -25.09 6.84
CA SER A 18 -11.73 -26.19 5.92
C SER A 18 -10.31 -26.09 5.40
N PHE A 19 -9.90 -24.90 4.96
CA PHE A 19 -8.55 -24.64 4.46
C PHE A 19 -7.47 -24.86 5.52
N VAL A 20 -7.71 -24.44 6.76
CA VAL A 20 -6.74 -24.68 7.85
C VAL A 20 -6.60 -26.15 8.17
N LYS A 21 -7.70 -26.90 8.18
CA LYS A 21 -7.68 -28.34 8.43
C LYS A 21 -6.87 -29.08 7.36
N GLU A 22 -7.02 -28.71 6.09
CA GLU A 22 -6.25 -29.30 5.00
C GLU A 22 -4.76 -28.96 5.07
N LYS A 23 -4.41 -27.70 5.36
CA LYS A 23 -3.03 -27.21 5.23
C LYS A 23 -2.18 -27.38 6.49
N TYR A 24 -2.77 -27.32 7.69
CA TYR A 24 -2.05 -27.34 8.96
C TYR A 24 -2.54 -28.43 9.94
N GLY A 25 -3.54 -29.22 9.54
CA GLY A 25 -4.14 -30.26 10.37
C GLY A 25 -4.85 -29.70 11.61
N SER A 26 -4.90 -30.50 12.67
CA SER A 26 -5.59 -30.17 13.94
C SER A 26 -4.65 -29.53 14.99
N SER A 27 -3.65 -28.76 14.56
CA SER A 27 -2.68 -28.17 15.48
C SER A 27 -3.26 -26.96 16.24
N LYS A 28 -3.03 -26.92 17.55
CA LYS A 28 -3.46 -25.81 18.42
C LYS A 28 -2.79 -24.51 17.96
N GLY A 29 -3.58 -23.50 17.61
CA GLY A 29 -3.08 -22.19 17.13
C GLY A 29 -2.96 -22.04 15.61
N ALA A 30 -3.32 -23.08 14.83
CA ALA A 30 -3.29 -22.99 13.36
C ALA A 30 -4.16 -21.85 12.81
N MET A 31 -5.33 -21.59 13.43
CA MET A 31 -6.18 -20.46 13.03
C MET A 31 -5.50 -19.11 13.23
N SER A 32 -4.88 -18.89 14.39
CA SER A 32 -4.19 -17.63 14.68
C SER A 32 -3.04 -17.43 13.70
N LYS A 33 -2.27 -18.49 13.41
CA LYS A 33 -1.13 -18.44 12.48
C LYS A 33 -1.55 -18.06 11.06
N ILE A 34 -2.60 -18.66 10.51
CA ILE A 34 -3.02 -18.35 9.14
C ILE A 34 -3.56 -16.92 9.03
N ILE A 35 -4.31 -16.46 10.03
CA ILE A 35 -4.85 -15.10 10.04
C ILE A 35 -3.70 -14.11 10.13
N GLU A 36 -2.70 -14.38 10.97
CA GLU A 36 -1.50 -13.55 11.07
C GLU A 36 -0.72 -13.50 9.75
N GLU A 37 -0.50 -14.63 9.09
CA GLU A 37 0.14 -14.68 7.76
C GLU A 37 -0.66 -13.90 6.71
N ALA A 38 -1.97 -14.11 6.66
CA ALA A 38 -2.85 -13.42 5.72
C ALA A 38 -2.82 -11.89 5.92
N LEU A 39 -2.87 -11.44 7.18
CA LEU A 39 -2.78 -10.02 7.50
C LEU A 39 -1.40 -9.44 7.16
N LYS A 40 -0.31 -10.15 7.45
CA LYS A 40 1.06 -9.74 7.05
C LYS A 40 1.17 -9.58 5.54
N ILE A 41 0.64 -10.52 4.77
CA ILE A 41 0.62 -10.45 3.30
C ILE A 41 -0.22 -9.28 2.84
N TYR A 42 -1.42 -9.10 3.41
CA TYR A 42 -2.32 -8.01 3.06
C TYR A 42 -1.70 -6.64 3.34
N PHE A 43 -1.10 -6.45 4.52
CA PHE A 43 -0.38 -5.23 4.85
C PHE A 43 0.81 -5.02 3.94
N SER A 44 1.63 -6.05 3.67
CA SER A 44 2.73 -5.93 2.71
C SER A 44 2.25 -5.54 1.31
N MET A 45 1.09 -6.05 0.87
CA MET A 45 0.48 -5.66 -0.39
C MET A 45 0.02 -4.19 -0.39
N LEU A 46 -0.58 -3.72 0.71
CA LEU A 46 -0.94 -2.31 0.88
C LEU A 46 0.30 -1.41 0.93
N GLU A 47 1.39 -1.87 1.54
CA GLU A 47 2.65 -1.13 1.61
C GLU A 47 3.40 -1.10 0.29
N LYS A 48 3.40 -2.19 -0.49
CA LYS A 48 3.95 -2.22 -1.85
C LYS A 48 3.19 -1.32 -2.81
N LYS A 49 1.92 -1.02 -2.52
CA LYS A 49 1.11 -0.02 -3.23
C LYS A 49 1.35 1.42 -2.75
N LYS A 50 2.29 1.67 -1.82
CA LYS A 50 2.66 3.05 -1.46
C LYS A 50 3.38 3.66 -2.65
N LYS A 51 2.61 4.35 -3.49
CA LYS A 51 3.11 5.19 -4.58
C LYS A 51 4.15 6.15 -4.03
N VAL A 52 5.40 5.88 -4.31
CA VAL A 52 6.46 6.83 -4.02
C VAL A 52 6.45 7.91 -5.09
N PHE A 53 6.49 9.18 -4.67
CA PHE A 53 6.66 10.34 -5.52
C PHE A 53 8.06 10.89 -5.33
N ARG A 54 8.78 11.10 -6.43
CA ARG A 54 10.14 11.62 -6.45
C ARG A 54 10.15 12.94 -7.20
N ALA A 55 10.76 13.96 -6.61
CA ALA A 55 10.99 15.25 -7.25
C ALA A 55 12.46 15.33 -7.71
N TYR A 56 12.65 15.61 -8.99
CA TYR A 56 13.97 15.78 -9.59
C TYR A 56 14.16 17.22 -10.08
N ARG A 57 15.34 17.79 -9.85
CA ARG A 57 15.79 19.03 -10.51
C ARG A 57 16.87 18.63 -11.52
N GLY A 58 16.47 18.49 -12.79
CA GLY A 58 17.34 17.84 -13.79
C GLY A 58 17.52 16.35 -13.46
N GLU A 59 18.75 15.95 -13.14
CA GLU A 59 19.10 14.58 -12.72
C GLU A 59 19.19 14.43 -11.19
N GLU A 60 19.17 15.53 -10.45
CA GLU A 60 19.31 15.52 -9.00
C GLU A 60 17.98 15.20 -8.31
N LEU A 61 17.96 14.18 -7.44
CA LEU A 61 16.82 13.87 -6.59
C LEU A 61 16.77 14.87 -5.42
N VAL A 62 15.79 15.76 -5.42
CA VAL A 62 15.67 16.81 -4.39
C VAL A 62 14.77 16.41 -3.23
N ALA A 63 13.78 15.54 -3.47
CA ALA A 63 12.86 15.03 -2.45
C ALA A 63 12.18 13.72 -2.88
N GLU A 64 11.82 12.89 -1.90
CA GLU A 64 11.02 11.67 -2.07
C GLU A 64 9.97 11.61 -0.96
N ALA A 65 8.76 11.15 -1.29
CA ALA A 65 7.65 11.02 -0.35
C ALA A 65 6.69 9.88 -0.73
N ARG A 66 5.82 9.49 0.20
CA ARG A 66 4.82 8.43 0.01
C ARG A 66 3.49 8.92 -0.58
N ASP A 67 3.31 10.24 -0.61
CA ASP A 67 2.18 10.91 -1.26
C ASP A 67 2.58 12.32 -1.73
N LEU A 68 1.73 12.96 -2.55
CA LEU A 68 1.99 14.29 -3.09
C LEU A 68 1.90 15.40 -2.03
N GLU A 69 1.15 15.20 -0.95
CA GLU A 69 0.99 16.20 0.10
C GLU A 69 2.25 16.29 0.96
N GLU A 70 2.79 15.14 1.37
CA GLU A 70 4.07 15.00 2.02
C GLU A 70 5.19 15.56 1.12
N LEU A 71 5.19 15.26 -0.18
CA LEU A 71 6.17 15.83 -1.12
C LEU A 71 6.10 17.36 -1.16
N ALA A 72 4.89 17.94 -1.21
CA ALA A 72 4.69 19.38 -1.24
C ALA A 72 5.19 20.06 0.05
N ARG A 73 4.98 19.43 1.21
CA ARG A 73 5.52 19.93 2.49
C ARG A 73 7.05 19.95 2.46
N ILE A 74 7.69 18.85 2.05
CA ILE A 74 9.16 18.76 1.95
C ILE A 74 9.72 19.82 0.98
N LEU A 75 9.08 20.02 -0.17
CA LEU A 75 9.52 21.03 -1.14
C LEU A 75 9.39 22.45 -0.57
N LYS A 76 8.31 22.74 0.17
CA LYS A 76 8.10 24.03 0.83
C LYS A 76 9.14 24.29 1.92
N GLU A 77 9.45 23.28 2.74
CA GLU A 77 10.49 23.37 3.78
C GLU A 77 11.88 23.61 3.17
N LYS A 78 12.16 23.00 2.01
CA LYS A 78 13.38 23.25 1.23
C LYS A 78 13.36 24.52 0.39
N ASN A 79 12.27 25.29 0.44
CA ASN A 79 12.04 26.49 -0.36
C ASN A 79 12.20 26.27 -1.87
N ILE A 80 11.78 25.09 -2.35
CA ILE A 80 11.82 24.67 -3.75
C ILE A 80 10.44 24.85 -4.38
N ASP A 81 10.35 25.58 -5.49
CA ASP A 81 9.10 25.70 -6.25
C ASP A 81 8.75 24.35 -6.91
N PRO A 82 7.56 23.77 -6.66
CA PRO A 82 7.09 22.56 -7.33
C PRO A 82 7.09 22.63 -8.87
N ARG A 83 7.00 23.83 -9.46
CA ARG A 83 7.09 24.04 -10.92
C ARG A 83 8.51 23.93 -11.46
N SER A 84 9.51 24.06 -10.59
CA SER A 84 10.93 23.96 -10.96
C SER A 84 11.47 22.53 -10.94
N VAL A 85 10.65 21.54 -10.57
CA VAL A 85 11.03 20.15 -10.40
C VAL A 85 10.13 19.22 -11.20
N LYS A 86 10.71 18.14 -11.73
CA LYS A 86 9.97 17.05 -12.37
C LYS A 86 9.55 16.04 -11.32
N ILE A 87 8.26 15.92 -11.09
CA ILE A 87 7.69 14.94 -10.15
C ILE A 87 7.34 13.67 -10.92
N VAL A 88 7.87 12.52 -10.49
CA VAL A 88 7.58 11.21 -11.06
C VAL A 88 7.00 10.29 -9.99
N SER A 89 6.03 9.47 -10.37
CA SER A 89 5.48 8.43 -9.52
C SER A 89 6.11 7.08 -9.87
N SER A 90 6.40 6.28 -8.85
CA SER A 90 6.86 4.90 -8.99
C SER A 90 5.85 3.99 -9.69
N GLU A 91 4.55 4.29 -9.60
CA GLU A 91 3.52 3.60 -10.39
C GLU A 91 3.15 4.42 -11.65
N PRO A 92 2.92 3.76 -12.80
CA PRO A 92 2.45 4.45 -14.00
C PRO A 92 1.08 5.06 -13.73
N ILE A 93 1.02 6.39 -13.75
CA ILE A 93 -0.25 7.12 -13.71
C ILE A 93 -0.89 6.92 -15.08
N LYS A 94 -2.10 6.34 -15.13
CA LYS A 94 -2.85 6.26 -16.39
C LYS A 94 -2.98 7.68 -16.94
N PRO A 95 -2.53 7.94 -18.18
CA PRO A 95 -2.65 9.27 -18.76
C PRO A 95 -4.13 9.65 -18.78
N VAL A 96 -4.47 10.77 -18.14
CA VAL A 96 -5.81 11.33 -18.24
C VAL A 96 -5.91 11.89 -19.66
N ALA A 97 -6.56 11.14 -20.55
CA ALA A 97 -6.87 11.60 -21.90
C ALA A 97 -7.77 12.84 -21.77
N ARG A 98 -7.17 14.03 -21.88
CA ARG A 98 -7.92 15.26 -22.04
C ARG A 98 -8.26 15.37 -23.51
N MET A 99 -9.48 14.98 -23.89
CA MET A 99 -10.05 15.46 -25.15
C MET A 99 -10.08 16.97 -25.03
N GLY A 100 -9.25 17.65 -25.82
CA GLY A 100 -9.32 19.11 -25.93
C GLY A 100 -10.76 19.52 -26.28
N TRP A 101 -11.24 20.59 -25.67
CA TRP A 101 -12.42 21.27 -26.18
C TRP A 101 -12.01 21.89 -27.53
N LYS A 102 -12.74 21.53 -28.60
CA LYS A 102 -12.66 22.18 -29.90
C LYS A 102 -13.41 23.50 -29.87
#